data_AF-A0A2V6D105-F1
#
_entry.id   AF-A0A2V6D105-F1
#
_cell.length_a   1.000
_cell.length_b   1.000
_cell.length_c   1.000
_cell.angle_alpha   90.00
_cell.angle_beta   90.00
_cell.angle_gamma   90.00
#
_symmetry.space_group_name_H-M   'P 1'
#
loop_
_entity.id
_entity.type
_entity.pdbx_description
1 polymer ?
#
loop_
_entity_poly.entity_id
_entity_poly.type
_entity_poly.pdbx_seq_one_letter_code
_entity_poly.pdbx_strand_id
1 'polypeptide(L)'
;MTKTSAAFSSSFRFRHPSFELRHFRCSRNKNFTFRQAREIVPYLDQLGISHAYASPYFQAGAESMHGYDITDHNKLNAAIGSREDYDAWVAELHAHGMGQIVDFVPNHMGINDPQNVWWQDVLENGPSSLYAPYFDIDWRPLKTDLHEKVLLPILGDQYGRVLERGELKVRFDAGSFSLNYFDHVFPIAPGTYRYIPGPRPIPNASRSARGKRRSSKNAWNVVARKRHRCCAQLKKQSRPLMATSATRVVSIGLTNY
;
A
#
# COMPACT_ATOMS: atom_id res chain seq x y z
N MET A 1 -9.51 71.04 0.38
CA MET A 1 -9.61 69.93 1.35
C MET A 1 -8.86 68.75 0.79
N THR A 2 -7.80 68.36 1.49
CA THR A 2 -6.96 67.19 1.26
C THR A 2 -7.77 65.89 1.26
N LYS A 3 -7.44 64.95 0.38
CA LYS A 3 -7.36 63.54 0.76
C LYS A 3 -6.39 62.76 -0.13
N THR A 4 -5.44 62.20 0.58
CA THR A 4 -4.21 61.51 0.22
C THR A 4 -4.46 60.11 -0.36
N SER A 5 -3.52 59.70 -1.21
CA SER A 5 -3.22 58.35 -1.69
C SER A 5 -3.22 57.26 -0.61
N ALA A 6 -3.61 56.04 -0.99
CA ALA A 6 -2.92 54.82 -0.58
C ALA A 6 -3.15 53.71 -1.62
N ALA A 7 -2.19 53.56 -2.54
CA ALA A 7 -2.06 52.40 -3.40
C ALA A 7 -1.54 51.21 -2.57
N PHE A 8 -2.33 50.14 -2.47
CA PHE A 8 -1.88 48.88 -1.87
C PHE A 8 -1.25 48.01 -2.98
N SER A 9 0.02 48.28 -3.29
CA SER A 9 0.84 47.42 -4.14
C SER A 9 1.69 46.52 -3.25
N SER A 10 1.17 45.37 -2.84
CA SER A 10 2.00 44.28 -2.30
C SER A 10 2.61 43.50 -3.46
N SER A 11 3.61 44.09 -4.10
CA SER A 11 4.50 43.39 -5.02
C SER A 11 5.25 42.31 -4.24
N PHE A 12 4.90 41.04 -4.45
CA PHE A 12 5.69 39.90 -4.00
C PHE A 12 7.05 39.99 -4.70
N ARG A 13 8.06 40.52 -4.00
CA ARG A 13 9.43 40.59 -4.53
C ARG A 13 9.98 39.17 -4.54
N PHE A 14 9.93 38.51 -5.68
CA PHE A 14 10.92 37.48 -5.99
C PHE A 14 12.28 38.19 -5.99
N ARG A 15 13.02 38.06 -4.89
CA ARG A 15 14.47 38.33 -4.90
C ARG A 15 15.07 37.33 -5.89
N HIS A 16 15.40 37.79 -7.08
CA HIS A 16 16.34 37.10 -7.96
C HIS A 16 17.74 37.72 -7.80
N PRO A 17 18.57 37.21 -6.89
CA PRO A 17 20.00 37.14 -7.10
C PRO A 17 20.31 35.71 -7.54
N SER A 18 20.85 35.52 -8.74
CA SER A 18 21.62 34.34 -9.17
C SER A 18 21.54 33.12 -8.21
N PHE A 19 20.55 32.24 -8.44
CA PHE A 19 20.22 31.10 -7.57
C PHE A 19 21.36 30.07 -7.60
N GLU A 20 22.37 30.26 -6.77
CA GLU A 20 23.25 29.15 -6.41
C GLU A 20 22.44 28.24 -5.50
N LEU A 21 21.98 27.11 -6.05
CA LEU A 21 21.20 26.11 -5.33
C LEU A 21 22.03 25.50 -4.21
N ARG A 22 21.91 26.07 -3.01
CA ARG A 22 22.41 25.47 -1.77
C ARG A 22 21.27 24.72 -1.12
N HIS A 23 21.38 23.39 -1.07
CA HIS A 23 20.35 22.53 -0.52
C HIS A 23 20.84 21.78 0.72
N PHE A 24 19.93 21.54 1.67
CA PHE A 24 20.19 20.68 2.82
C PHE A 24 19.32 19.41 2.75
N ARG A 25 19.93 18.23 2.84
CA ARG A 25 19.19 16.95 2.78
C ARG A 25 18.51 16.67 4.11
N CYS A 26 17.18 16.66 4.11
CA CYS A 26 16.35 16.28 5.23
C CYS A 26 15.91 14.82 5.08
N SER A 27 16.54 13.91 5.82
CA SER A 27 16.13 12.50 5.90
C SER A 27 14.93 12.35 6.84
N ARG A 28 13.75 12.21 6.26
CA ARG A 28 12.45 12.15 6.94
C ARG A 28 12.18 10.73 7.43
N ASN A 29 11.77 10.60 8.68
CA ASN A 29 11.28 9.36 9.28
C ASN A 29 10.55 9.69 10.59
N LYS A 30 10.11 8.67 11.32
CA LYS A 30 9.41 8.83 12.61
C LYS A 30 10.20 9.60 13.69
N ASN A 31 11.52 9.67 13.58
CA ASN A 31 12.40 10.40 14.51
C ASN A 31 12.73 11.83 14.00
N PHE A 32 12.40 12.15 12.74
CA PHE A 32 12.61 13.47 12.15
C PHE A 32 11.38 13.87 11.30
N THR A 33 10.32 14.26 12.01
CA THR A 33 8.97 14.58 11.50
C THR A 33 8.84 16.02 11.02
N PHE A 34 7.69 16.44 10.45
CA PHE A 34 7.54 17.77 9.85
C PHE A 34 7.76 18.87 10.90
N ARG A 35 7.41 18.57 12.15
CA ARG A 35 7.63 19.45 13.29
C ARG A 35 9.12 19.69 13.57
N GLN A 36 9.94 18.64 13.67
CA GLN A 36 11.39 18.82 13.87
C GLN A 36 12.07 19.49 12.67
N ALA A 37 11.64 19.16 11.44
CA ALA A 37 12.18 19.83 10.25
C ALA A 37 11.84 21.32 10.23
N ARG A 38 10.68 21.72 10.75
CA ARG A 38 10.29 23.12 10.91
C ARG A 38 11.16 23.85 11.93
N GLU A 39 11.46 23.22 13.06
CA GLU A 39 12.27 23.82 14.13
C GLU A 39 13.68 24.22 13.68
N ILE A 40 14.25 23.51 12.69
CA ILE A 40 15.59 23.81 12.18
C ILE A 40 15.60 24.85 11.04
N VAL A 41 14.44 25.27 10.51
CA VAL A 41 14.39 26.21 9.37
C VAL A 41 15.14 27.51 9.65
N PRO A 42 14.98 28.18 10.81
CA PRO A 42 15.73 29.41 11.10
C PRO A 42 17.26 29.20 11.12
N TYR A 43 17.71 28.02 11.55
CA TYR A 43 19.13 27.66 11.52
C TYR A 43 19.63 27.46 10.07
N LEU A 44 18.85 26.81 9.23
CA LEU A 44 19.19 26.60 7.81
C LEU A 44 19.24 27.93 7.03
N ASP A 45 18.34 28.86 7.33
CA ASP A 45 18.35 30.22 6.77
C ASP A 45 19.64 30.97 7.15
N GLN A 46 20.03 30.94 8.43
CA GLN A 46 21.29 31.53 8.90
C GLN A 46 22.53 30.94 8.22
N LEU A 47 22.49 29.64 7.88
CA LEU A 47 23.55 28.96 7.12
C LEU A 47 23.56 29.34 5.63
N GLY A 48 22.54 30.06 5.15
CA GLY A 48 22.39 30.48 3.75
C GLY A 48 21.86 29.38 2.82
N ILE A 49 21.18 28.37 3.38
CA ILE A 49 20.51 27.32 2.61
C ILE A 49 19.29 27.91 1.90
N SER A 50 19.17 27.61 0.61
CA SER A 50 18.07 28.09 -0.23
C SER A 50 16.90 27.10 -0.31
N HIS A 51 17.18 25.80 -0.18
CA HIS A 51 16.19 24.74 -0.37
C HIS A 51 16.35 23.61 0.64
N ALA A 52 15.24 23.14 1.20
CA ALA A 52 15.20 21.85 1.88
C ALA A 52 15.06 20.73 0.83
N TYR A 53 16.04 19.84 0.74
CA TYR A 53 15.94 18.64 -0.07
C TYR A 53 15.37 17.50 0.79
N ALA A 54 14.07 17.26 0.71
CA ALA A 54 13.38 16.25 1.50
C ALA A 54 13.51 14.86 0.87
N SER A 55 13.82 13.85 1.68
CA SER A 55 13.59 12.45 1.30
C SER A 55 12.09 12.18 1.08
N PRO A 56 11.72 11.04 0.45
CA PRO A 56 10.31 10.74 0.22
C PRO A 56 9.52 10.75 1.52
N TYR A 57 8.35 11.39 1.49
CA TYR A 57 7.46 11.52 2.65
C TYR A 57 6.04 11.02 2.37
N PHE A 58 5.85 10.32 1.25
CA PHE A 58 4.61 9.61 0.92
C PHE A 58 4.47 8.35 1.76
N GLN A 59 3.25 7.83 1.87
CA GLN A 59 2.95 6.66 2.69
C GLN A 59 3.85 5.50 2.30
N ALA A 60 4.58 4.99 3.30
CA ALA A 60 5.49 3.85 3.22
C ALA A 60 5.26 2.96 4.44
N GLY A 61 6.09 1.93 4.63
CA GLY A 61 6.05 1.12 5.84
C GLY A 61 6.08 1.97 7.11
N ALA A 62 5.29 1.61 8.12
CA ALA A 62 5.23 2.36 9.39
C ALA A 62 6.61 2.47 10.08
N GLU A 63 7.45 1.44 9.90
CA GLU A 63 8.81 1.38 10.43
C GLU A 63 9.87 1.82 9.40
N SER A 64 9.46 2.33 8.24
CA SER A 64 10.39 2.81 7.21
C SER A 64 11.18 4.01 7.72
N MET A 65 12.50 3.90 7.64
CA MET A 65 13.43 4.96 8.02
C MET A 65 13.88 5.80 6.82
N HIS A 66 13.53 5.38 5.60
CA HIS A 66 14.02 5.98 4.35
C HIS A 66 12.91 6.45 3.39
N GLY A 67 11.71 5.85 3.44
CA GLY A 67 10.54 6.27 2.65
C GLY A 67 10.50 5.85 1.18
N TYR A 68 11.47 5.05 0.71
CA TYR A 68 11.53 4.58 -0.69
C TYR A 68 10.59 3.39 -0.97
N ASP A 69 10.16 2.69 0.08
CA ASP A 69 9.19 1.59 0.06
C ASP A 69 7.74 2.11 0.05
N ILE A 70 7.43 3.00 -0.89
CA ILE A 70 6.12 3.68 -0.99
C ILE A 70 4.98 2.67 -1.20
N THR A 71 3.92 2.79 -0.41
CA THR A 71 2.71 1.96 -0.51
C THR A 71 1.51 2.73 -1.05
N ASP A 72 1.51 4.08 -0.96
CA ASP A 72 0.47 4.95 -1.54
C ASP A 72 1.04 6.35 -1.85
N HIS A 73 1.25 6.67 -3.13
CA HIS A 73 1.74 7.98 -3.57
C HIS A 73 0.75 9.13 -3.35
N ASN A 74 -0.52 8.84 -3.02
CA ASN A 74 -1.55 9.87 -2.83
C ASN A 74 -1.71 10.31 -1.36
N LYS A 75 -0.90 9.75 -0.46
CA LYS A 75 -0.98 10.03 0.98
C LYS A 75 0.38 10.37 1.55
N LEU A 76 0.39 11.26 2.53
CA LEU A 76 1.56 11.50 3.37
C LEU A 76 1.74 10.34 4.34
N ASN A 77 2.99 10.02 4.69
CA ASN A 77 3.27 9.01 5.71
C ASN A 77 2.86 9.52 7.09
N ALA A 78 1.88 8.85 7.71
CA ALA A 78 1.40 9.20 9.04
C ALA A 78 2.49 9.16 10.13
N ALA A 79 3.54 8.36 9.97
CA ALA A 79 4.67 8.33 10.90
C ALA A 79 5.54 9.60 10.83
N ILE A 80 5.47 10.34 9.72
CA ILE A 80 6.25 11.56 9.46
C ILE A 80 5.47 12.84 9.84
N GLY A 81 4.15 12.76 9.96
CA GLY A 81 3.29 13.84 10.44
C GLY A 81 2.00 13.99 9.63
N SER A 82 1.13 14.88 10.08
CA SER A 82 -0.14 15.14 9.42
C SER A 82 -0.01 16.12 8.24
N ARG A 83 -1.11 16.33 7.50
CA ARG A 83 -1.18 17.36 6.46
C ARG A 83 -0.96 18.75 7.03
N GLU A 84 -1.51 19.02 8.20
CA GLU A 84 -1.34 20.29 8.91
C GLU A 84 0.11 20.51 9.31
N ASP A 85 0.83 19.45 9.74
CA ASP A 85 2.25 19.55 10.05
C ASP A 85 3.08 19.86 8.79
N TYR A 86 2.75 19.24 7.66
CA TYR A 86 3.37 19.53 6.36
C TYR A 86 3.15 20.99 5.93
N ASP A 87 1.89 21.44 5.97
CA ASP A 87 1.53 22.81 5.57
C ASP A 87 2.22 23.84 6.48
N ALA A 88 2.33 23.57 7.78
CA ALA A 88 3.06 24.42 8.73
C ALA A 88 4.58 24.46 8.46
N TRP A 89 5.18 23.34 8.05
CA TRP A 89 6.59 23.30 7.66
C TRP A 89 6.86 24.08 6.36
N VAL A 90 5.99 23.92 5.37
CA VAL A 90 6.08 24.67 4.10
C VAL A 90 5.90 26.17 4.33
N ALA A 91 4.96 26.57 5.20
CA ALA A 91 4.78 27.97 5.56
C ALA A 91 6.04 28.58 6.19
N GLU A 92 6.73 27.83 7.07
CA GLU A 92 7.98 28.26 7.71
C GLU A 92 9.12 28.42 6.70
N LEU A 93 9.26 27.49 5.75
CA LEU A 93 10.23 27.61 4.66
C LEU A 93 9.97 28.88 3.85
N HIS A 94 8.73 29.11 3.45
CA HIS A 94 8.36 30.30 2.68
C HIS A 94 8.57 31.61 3.46
N ALA A 95 8.35 31.62 4.77
CA ALA A 95 8.60 32.77 5.62
C ALA A 95 10.09 33.19 5.61
N HIS A 96 11.00 32.23 5.40
CA HIS A 96 12.44 32.45 5.24
C HIS A 96 12.88 32.53 3.77
N GLY A 97 11.95 32.61 2.81
CA GLY A 97 12.29 32.64 1.38
C GLY A 97 12.95 31.36 0.85
N MET A 98 12.82 30.25 1.58
CA MET A 98 13.36 28.95 1.21
C MET A 98 12.35 28.14 0.39
N GLY A 99 12.86 27.35 -0.55
CA GLY A 99 12.09 26.37 -1.32
C GLY A 99 12.19 24.95 -0.76
N GLN A 100 11.50 24.01 -1.40
CA GLN A 100 11.68 22.57 -1.18
C GLN A 100 11.95 21.84 -2.49
N ILE A 101 12.79 20.81 -2.41
CA ILE A 101 13.00 19.80 -3.46
C ILE A 101 12.62 18.47 -2.85
N VAL A 102 11.79 17.69 -3.55
CA VAL A 102 11.26 16.43 -3.04
C VAL A 102 11.87 15.29 -3.83
N ASP A 103 12.46 14.34 -3.12
CA ASP A 103 12.88 13.06 -3.66
C ASP A 103 11.65 12.20 -3.96
N PHE A 104 11.41 11.92 -5.23
CA PHE A 104 10.22 11.20 -5.70
C PHE A 104 10.60 9.85 -6.28
N VAL A 105 9.81 8.82 -5.94
CA VAL A 105 10.08 7.42 -6.32
C VAL A 105 9.00 6.93 -7.30
N PRO A 106 9.19 7.15 -8.61
CA PRO A 106 8.20 6.74 -9.62
C PRO A 106 8.30 5.27 -10.02
N ASN A 107 9.49 4.68 -9.86
CA ASN A 107 9.82 3.39 -10.49
C ASN A 107 9.22 2.17 -9.78
N HIS A 108 9.04 2.23 -8.46
CA HIS A 108 8.66 1.07 -7.67
C HIS A 108 7.80 1.43 -6.46
N MET A 109 7.21 0.40 -5.85
CA MET A 109 6.41 0.46 -4.63
C MET A 109 6.87 -0.63 -3.65
N GLY A 110 6.70 -0.39 -2.35
CA GLY A 110 6.90 -1.38 -1.30
C GLY A 110 5.80 -2.44 -1.34
N ILE A 111 6.18 -3.71 -1.47
CA ILE A 111 5.24 -4.86 -1.55
C ILE A 111 5.10 -5.65 -0.24
N ASN A 112 5.96 -5.37 0.74
CA ASN A 112 6.02 -6.11 2.00
C ASN A 112 4.99 -5.63 3.03
N ASP A 113 4.44 -4.43 2.85
CA ASP A 113 3.44 -3.86 3.74
C ASP A 113 2.02 -4.14 3.19
N PRO A 114 1.11 -4.74 3.99
CA PRO A 114 -0.28 -4.97 3.59
C PRO A 114 -1.08 -3.68 3.33
N GLN A 115 -0.58 -2.50 3.70
CA GLN A 115 -1.17 -1.21 3.35
C GLN A 115 -1.05 -0.86 1.87
N ASN A 116 -0.20 -1.54 1.10
CA ASN A 116 -0.18 -1.40 -0.35
C ASN A 116 -1.43 -2.05 -0.97
N VAL A 117 -2.52 -1.28 -0.99
CA VAL A 117 -3.83 -1.74 -1.48
C VAL A 117 -3.81 -2.16 -2.94
N TRP A 118 -2.94 -1.56 -3.77
CA TRP A 118 -2.80 -1.93 -5.18
C TRP A 118 -2.19 -3.32 -5.29
N TRP A 119 -1.11 -3.57 -4.56
CA TRP A 119 -0.45 -4.87 -4.54
C TRP A 119 -1.36 -5.96 -3.97
N GLN A 120 -2.05 -5.68 -2.86
CA GLN A 120 -3.00 -6.63 -2.27
C GLN A 120 -4.14 -6.99 -3.24
N ASP A 121 -4.67 -6.03 -4.00
CA ASP A 121 -5.70 -6.30 -5.00
C ASP A 121 -5.16 -7.14 -6.18
N VAL A 122 -3.91 -6.91 -6.60
CA VAL A 122 -3.22 -7.75 -7.61
C VAL A 122 -3.02 -9.17 -7.10
N LEU A 123 -2.65 -9.36 -5.84
CA LEU A 123 -2.53 -10.70 -5.25
C LEU A 123 -3.89 -11.41 -5.11
N GLU A 124 -4.97 -10.68 -4.79
CA GLU A 124 -6.32 -11.26 -4.62
C GLU A 124 -6.96 -11.61 -5.97
N ASN A 125 -6.75 -10.78 -7.01
CA ASN A 125 -7.49 -10.84 -8.27
C ASN A 125 -6.62 -11.19 -9.50
N GLY A 126 -5.29 -11.25 -9.36
CA GLY A 126 -4.36 -11.57 -10.43
C GLY A 126 -4.48 -10.60 -11.62
N PRO A 127 -4.43 -11.09 -12.88
CA PRO A 127 -4.54 -10.25 -14.08
C PRO A 127 -5.86 -9.46 -14.19
N SER A 128 -6.89 -9.84 -13.43
CA SER A 128 -8.19 -9.15 -13.42
C SER A 128 -8.23 -7.94 -12.47
N SER A 129 -7.16 -7.70 -11.70
CA SER A 129 -7.03 -6.50 -10.88
C SER A 129 -7.01 -5.24 -11.75
N LEU A 130 -7.66 -4.17 -11.27
CA LEU A 130 -7.56 -2.85 -11.91
C LEU A 130 -6.12 -2.31 -11.88
N TYR A 131 -5.32 -2.78 -10.91
CA TYR A 131 -3.96 -2.32 -10.70
C TYR A 131 -2.92 -3.24 -11.35
N ALA A 132 -3.31 -4.36 -11.97
CA ALA A 132 -2.37 -5.26 -12.64
C ALA A 132 -1.46 -4.55 -13.67
N PRO A 133 -1.95 -3.59 -14.49
CA PRO A 133 -1.09 -2.85 -15.43
C PRO A 133 -0.09 -1.87 -14.78
N TYR A 134 -0.23 -1.58 -13.49
CA TYR A 134 0.69 -0.67 -12.77
C TYR A 134 1.96 -1.39 -12.29
N PHE A 135 1.97 -2.72 -12.32
CA PHE A 135 3.13 -3.53 -11.96
C PHE A 135 3.65 -4.25 -13.21
N ASP A 136 4.97 -4.27 -13.34
CA ASP A 136 5.63 -5.02 -14.42
C ASP A 136 5.66 -6.51 -14.06
N ILE A 137 4.59 -7.22 -14.42
CA ILE A 137 4.40 -8.65 -14.15
C ILE A 137 4.29 -9.40 -15.47
N ASP A 138 5.18 -10.36 -15.69
CA ASP A 138 4.99 -11.35 -16.75
C ASP A 138 3.93 -12.37 -16.32
N TRP A 139 2.70 -12.20 -16.83
CA TRP A 139 1.58 -13.09 -16.55
C TRP A 139 1.61 -14.40 -17.35
N ARG A 140 2.48 -14.52 -18.35
CA ARG A 140 2.59 -15.71 -19.22
C ARG A 140 4.07 -16.09 -19.43
N PRO A 141 4.80 -16.40 -18.35
CA PRO A 141 6.18 -16.82 -18.45
C PRO A 141 6.30 -18.20 -19.11
N LEU A 142 7.51 -18.55 -19.58
CA LEU A 142 7.78 -19.84 -20.23
C LEU A 142 7.36 -21.06 -19.40
N LYS A 143 7.43 -20.97 -18.07
CA LYS A 143 6.95 -22.01 -17.16
C LYS A 143 5.43 -21.93 -17.06
N THR A 144 4.75 -22.83 -17.77
CA THR A 144 3.28 -22.86 -17.87
C THR A 144 2.57 -22.99 -16.52
N ASP A 145 3.22 -23.61 -15.52
CA ASP A 145 2.68 -23.73 -14.16
C ASP A 145 2.55 -22.38 -13.44
N LEU A 146 3.25 -21.34 -13.91
CA LEU A 146 3.21 -19.97 -13.39
C LEU A 146 2.28 -19.05 -14.17
N HIS A 147 1.59 -19.54 -15.21
CA HIS A 147 0.62 -18.73 -15.93
C HIS A 147 -0.42 -18.13 -14.97
N GLU A 148 -0.60 -16.80 -15.07
CA GLU A 148 -1.53 -16.01 -14.26
C GLU A 148 -1.24 -16.06 -12.74
N LYS A 149 0.00 -16.39 -12.37
CA LYS A 149 0.48 -16.41 -10.98
C LYS A 149 1.64 -15.46 -10.80
N VAL A 150 1.70 -14.85 -9.62
CA VAL A 150 2.87 -14.11 -9.15
C VAL A 150 3.71 -15.03 -8.28
N LEU A 151 5.01 -15.10 -8.56
CA LEU A 151 5.99 -15.82 -7.76
C LEU A 151 6.51 -14.91 -6.64
N LEU A 152 6.34 -15.33 -5.39
CA LEU A 152 6.79 -14.58 -4.21
C LEU A 152 7.88 -15.38 -3.47
N PRO A 153 9.18 -15.00 -3.59
CA PRO A 153 10.29 -15.70 -2.94
C PRO A 153 10.45 -15.25 -1.48
N ILE A 154 9.42 -15.49 -0.67
CA ILE A 154 9.31 -15.00 0.73
C ILE A 154 9.48 -16.11 1.77
N LEU A 155 9.46 -17.38 1.35
CA LEU A 155 9.54 -18.51 2.26
C LEU A 155 10.98 -18.71 2.72
N GLY A 156 11.18 -18.92 4.02
CA GLY A 156 12.50 -19.17 4.61
C GLY A 156 13.07 -20.57 4.33
N ASP A 157 12.27 -21.51 3.82
CA ASP A 157 12.67 -22.88 3.45
C ASP A 157 11.75 -23.37 2.30
N GLN A 158 11.99 -24.59 1.82
CA GLN A 158 11.19 -25.28 0.82
C GLN A 158 9.71 -25.38 1.24
N TYR A 159 8.80 -25.13 0.30
CA TYR A 159 7.35 -25.08 0.53
C TYR A 159 6.82 -26.28 1.34
N GLY A 160 7.25 -27.50 1.00
CA GLY A 160 6.82 -28.72 1.70
C GLY A 160 7.17 -28.71 3.19
N ARG A 161 8.38 -28.28 3.56
CA ARG A 161 8.82 -28.21 4.96
C ARG A 161 8.08 -27.12 5.73
N VAL A 162 7.90 -25.96 5.11
CA VAL A 162 7.14 -24.84 5.69
C VAL A 162 5.68 -25.27 5.95
N LEU A 163 5.10 -26.03 5.01
CA LEU A 163 3.74 -26.57 5.13
C LEU A 163 3.64 -27.62 6.25
N GLU A 164 4.57 -28.57 6.32
CA GLU A 164 4.62 -29.61 7.37
C GLU A 164 4.78 -29.01 8.78
N ARG A 165 5.55 -27.93 8.91
CA ARG A 165 5.71 -27.19 10.17
C ARG A 165 4.47 -26.37 10.56
N GLY A 166 3.48 -26.25 9.69
CA GLY A 166 2.26 -25.49 9.97
C GLY A 166 2.50 -23.98 10.09
N GLU A 167 3.55 -23.47 9.45
CA GLU A 167 3.91 -22.05 9.48
C GLU A 167 2.94 -21.21 8.62
N LEU A 168 2.34 -21.83 7.59
CA LEU A 168 1.30 -21.24 6.77
C LEU A 168 -0.08 -21.40 7.42
N LYS A 169 -0.69 -20.28 7.83
CA LYS A 169 -1.95 -20.27 8.58
C LYS A 169 -3.04 -19.53 7.82
N VAL A 170 -4.12 -20.23 7.50
CA VAL A 170 -5.32 -19.58 6.95
C VAL A 170 -6.12 -18.93 8.08
N ARG A 171 -6.46 -17.65 7.93
CA ARG A 171 -7.33 -16.91 8.85
C ARG A 171 -8.57 -16.43 8.12
N PHE A 172 -9.67 -16.28 8.85
CA PHE A 172 -10.89 -15.64 8.36
C PHE A 172 -11.20 -14.45 9.27
N ASP A 173 -11.16 -13.25 8.71
CA ASP A 173 -11.46 -12.02 9.42
C ASP A 173 -12.21 -11.05 8.51
N ALA A 174 -13.08 -10.23 9.10
CA ALA A 174 -13.87 -9.19 8.40
C ALA A 174 -14.59 -9.66 7.11
N GLY A 175 -14.90 -10.96 6.99
CA GLY A 175 -15.59 -11.52 5.81
C GLY A 175 -14.67 -11.95 4.66
N SER A 176 -13.36 -12.02 4.86
CA SER A 176 -12.36 -12.50 3.89
C SER A 176 -11.40 -13.50 4.51
N PHE A 177 -10.88 -14.41 3.67
CA PHE A 177 -9.79 -15.30 4.06
C PHE A 177 -8.43 -14.68 3.70
N SER A 178 -7.46 -14.85 4.60
CA SER A 178 -6.05 -14.51 4.38
C SER A 178 -5.14 -15.70 4.67
N LEU A 179 -3.98 -15.73 4.03
CA LEU A 179 -2.88 -16.64 4.32
C LEU A 179 -1.80 -15.86 5.07
N ASN A 180 -1.48 -16.31 6.27
CA ASN A 180 -0.47 -15.70 7.12
C ASN A 180 0.79 -16.56 7.14
N TYR A 181 1.95 -15.91 6.98
CA TYR A 181 3.27 -16.50 7.13
C TYR A 181 4.13 -15.55 7.97
N PHE A 182 4.29 -15.86 9.27
CA PHE A 182 4.82 -14.91 10.26
C PHE A 182 4.10 -13.56 10.20
N ASP A 183 4.82 -12.48 9.91
CA ASP A 183 4.31 -11.11 9.81
C ASP A 183 3.69 -10.82 8.44
N HIS A 184 3.87 -11.70 7.46
CA HIS A 184 3.29 -11.53 6.13
C HIS A 184 1.83 -11.97 6.10
N VAL A 185 0.99 -11.15 5.46
CA VAL A 185 -0.43 -11.39 5.26
C VAL A 185 -0.74 -11.29 3.76
N PHE A 186 -1.27 -12.38 3.20
CA PHE A 186 -1.66 -12.47 1.80
C PHE A 186 -3.17 -12.68 1.67
N PRO A 187 -3.82 -12.03 0.70
CA PRO A 187 -5.24 -12.22 0.47
C PRO A 187 -5.44 -13.56 -0.25
N ILE A 188 -6.56 -14.22 0.03
CA ILE A 188 -6.96 -15.42 -0.71
C ILE A 188 -8.02 -15.02 -1.72
N ALA A 189 -7.81 -15.41 -2.98
CA ALA A 189 -8.75 -15.17 -4.07
C ALA A 189 -10.16 -15.72 -3.72
N PRO A 190 -11.24 -14.93 -3.80
CA PRO A 190 -12.59 -15.36 -3.44
C PRO A 190 -13.10 -16.59 -4.21
N GLY A 191 -12.59 -16.84 -5.41
CA GLY A 191 -12.90 -18.02 -6.22
C GLY A 191 -12.43 -19.34 -5.61
N THR A 192 -11.45 -19.32 -4.71
CA THR A 192 -10.84 -20.51 -4.11
C THR A 192 -11.40 -20.84 -2.72
N TYR A 193 -12.27 -20.01 -2.14
CA TYR A 193 -12.81 -20.22 -0.79
C TYR A 193 -13.51 -21.57 -0.61
N ARG A 194 -14.06 -22.16 -1.68
CA ARG A 194 -14.67 -23.50 -1.67
C ARG A 194 -13.71 -24.64 -1.31
N TYR A 195 -12.41 -24.42 -1.50
CA TYR A 195 -11.37 -25.42 -1.20
C TYR A 195 -10.84 -25.30 0.22
N ILE A 196 -11.17 -24.21 0.93
CA ILE A 196 -10.79 -24.03 2.33
C ILE A 196 -11.74 -24.91 3.15
N PRO A 197 -11.24 -25.95 3.84
CA PRO A 197 -12.08 -26.78 4.68
C PRO A 197 -12.74 -25.90 5.74
N GLY A 198 -14.06 -26.04 5.92
CA GLY A 198 -14.73 -25.43 7.08
C GLY A 198 -14.12 -25.93 8.39
N PRO A 199 -14.35 -25.24 9.52
CA PRO A 199 -13.87 -25.70 10.82
C PRO A 199 -14.35 -27.14 11.03
N ARG A 200 -13.40 -28.08 11.15
CA ARG A 200 -13.72 -29.47 11.48
C ARG A 200 -14.38 -29.48 12.86
N PRO A 201 -15.54 -30.11 13.04
CA PRO A 201 -16.05 -30.38 14.37
C PRO A 201 -14.99 -31.17 15.13
N ILE A 202 -14.64 -30.70 16.32
CA ILE A 202 -13.73 -31.40 17.22
C ILE A 202 -14.40 -32.76 17.53
N PRO A 203 -13.78 -33.91 17.21
CA PRO A 203 -14.31 -35.20 17.63
C PRO A 203 -14.15 -35.28 19.15
N ASN A 204 -15.28 -35.44 19.85
CA ASN A 204 -15.42 -35.57 21.31
C ASN A 204 -15.42 -34.28 22.13
N ALA A 205 -16.54 -33.57 22.08
CA ALA A 205 -17.15 -33.06 23.32
C ALA A 205 -18.51 -33.76 23.47
N SER A 206 -18.59 -34.63 24.46
CA SER A 206 -19.79 -35.35 24.87
C SER A 206 -21.03 -34.45 24.91
N ARG A 207 -22.13 -34.99 24.39
CA ARG A 207 -23.53 -34.55 24.54
C ARG A 207 -23.76 -33.70 25.80
N SER A 208 -23.90 -32.38 25.61
CA SER A 208 -24.68 -31.50 26.49
C SER A 208 -24.59 -30.06 25.98
N ALA A 209 -25.62 -29.61 25.26
CA ALA A 209 -26.14 -28.23 25.22
C ALA A 209 -26.88 -27.99 23.89
N ARG A 210 -28.21 -28.10 23.97
CA ARG A 210 -29.14 -27.57 22.98
C ARG A 210 -29.07 -26.04 23.08
N GLY A 211 -28.40 -25.36 22.15
CA GLY A 211 -28.29 -23.90 22.21
C GLY A 211 -27.67 -23.22 20.98
N LYS A 212 -28.53 -22.51 20.22
CA LYS A 212 -28.23 -21.40 19.28
C LYS A 212 -27.37 -21.72 18.05
N ARG A 213 -28.01 -22.33 17.04
CA ARG A 213 -27.69 -22.18 15.61
C ARG A 213 -28.01 -20.75 15.15
N ARG A 214 -27.07 -19.80 15.27
CA ARG A 214 -27.20 -18.46 14.64
C ARG A 214 -25.82 -17.80 14.52
N SER A 215 -25.07 -18.09 13.46
CA SER A 215 -23.93 -17.24 13.03
C SER A 215 -23.42 -17.55 11.60
N SER A 216 -23.55 -18.78 11.09
CA SER A 216 -22.95 -19.15 9.80
C SER A 216 -23.62 -18.56 8.54
N LYS A 217 -24.84 -18.02 8.61
CA LYS A 217 -25.56 -17.50 7.43
C LYS A 217 -25.03 -16.14 6.94
N ASN A 218 -24.42 -15.34 7.81
CA ASN A 218 -23.96 -13.99 7.45
C ASN A 218 -22.63 -14.02 6.67
N ALA A 219 -21.75 -14.98 6.95
CA ALA A 219 -20.47 -15.13 6.26
C ALA A 219 -20.64 -15.47 4.76
N TRP A 220 -21.57 -16.37 4.42
CA TRP A 220 -21.86 -16.74 3.03
C TRP A 220 -22.49 -15.61 2.22
N ASN A 221 -23.29 -14.75 2.85
CA ASN A 221 -23.90 -13.59 2.20
C ASN A 221 -22.87 -12.51 1.82
N VAL A 222 -21.80 -12.35 2.59
CA VAL A 222 -20.69 -11.41 2.27
C VAL A 222 -19.82 -11.95 1.13
N VAL A 223 -19.50 -13.25 1.15
CA VAL A 223 -18.80 -13.94 0.05
C VAL A 223 -19.58 -13.84 -1.26
N ALA A 224 -20.90 -14.00 -1.21
CA ALA A 224 -21.78 -13.83 -2.37
C ALA A 224 -21.74 -12.40 -2.93
N ARG A 225 -21.72 -11.36 -2.08
CA ARG A 225 -21.64 -9.95 -2.50
C ARG A 225 -20.30 -9.60 -3.16
N LYS A 226 -19.17 -10.13 -2.67
CA LYS A 226 -17.85 -9.95 -3.32
C LYS A 226 -17.78 -10.65 -4.69
N ARG A 227 -18.35 -11.86 -4.81
CA ARG A 227 -18.47 -12.57 -6.11
C ARG A 227 -19.21 -11.74 -7.17
N HIS A 228 -20.30 -11.06 -6.80
CA HIS A 228 -21.05 -10.21 -7.72
C HIS A 228 -20.26 -9.00 -8.22
N ARG A 229 -19.40 -8.42 -7.39
CA ARG A 229 -18.57 -7.26 -7.77
C ARG A 229 -17.51 -7.64 -8.81
N CYS A 230 -16.85 -8.78 -8.64
CA CYS A 230 -15.90 -9.35 -9.62
C CYS A 230 -16.60 -9.72 -10.95
N CYS A 231 -17.78 -10.38 -10.90
CA CYS A 231 -18.56 -10.69 -12.10
C CYS A 231 -19.08 -9.44 -12.85
N ALA A 232 -19.43 -8.38 -12.13
CA ALA A 232 -19.86 -7.12 -12.74
C ALA A 232 -18.71 -6.40 -13.46
N GLN A 233 -17.49 -6.52 -12.94
CA GLN A 233 -16.27 -5.99 -13.57
C GLN A 233 -15.96 -6.73 -14.89
N LEU A 234 -16.06 -8.06 -14.89
CA LEU A 234 -15.86 -8.91 -16.08
C LEU A 234 -16.85 -8.58 -17.21
N LYS A 235 -18.12 -8.29 -16.87
CA LYS A 235 -19.15 -7.91 -17.86
C LYS A 235 -18.91 -6.55 -18.53
N LYS A 236 -18.16 -5.63 -17.89
CA LYS A 236 -17.81 -4.34 -18.50
C LYS A 236 -16.66 -4.42 -19.51
N GLN A 237 -15.90 -5.53 -19.55
CA GLN A 237 -14.68 -5.66 -20.36
C GLN A 237 -14.77 -6.68 -21.51
N SER A 238 -15.86 -7.43 -21.67
CA SER A 238 -15.91 -8.55 -22.63
C SER A 238 -16.80 -8.30 -23.86
N ARG A 239 -16.19 -8.24 -25.05
CA ARG A 239 -16.78 -8.75 -26.31
C ARG A 239 -16.80 -10.29 -26.28
N PRO A 240 -17.74 -10.96 -26.98
CA PRO A 240 -18.05 -12.37 -26.70
C PRO A 240 -17.04 -13.30 -27.36
N LEU A 241 -16.44 -14.20 -26.57
CA LEU A 241 -15.85 -15.44 -27.07
C LEU A 241 -16.26 -16.60 -26.18
N MET A 242 -16.54 -17.70 -26.86
CA MET A 242 -17.25 -18.90 -26.41
C MET A 242 -16.58 -19.60 -25.23
N ALA A 243 -17.44 -20.24 -24.43
CA ALA A 243 -17.09 -21.00 -23.25
C ALA A 243 -16.26 -22.25 -23.57
N THR A 244 -15.12 -22.38 -22.91
CA THR A 244 -14.49 -23.68 -22.61
C THR A 244 -13.98 -23.67 -21.16
N SER A 245 -14.44 -24.66 -20.40
CA SER A 245 -14.17 -24.99 -19.00
C SER A 245 -12.86 -24.44 -18.42
N ALA A 246 -12.95 -23.44 -17.54
CA ALA A 246 -11.83 -22.86 -16.82
C ALA A 246 -11.93 -23.16 -15.32
N THR A 247 -11.20 -24.18 -14.86
CA THR A 247 -10.84 -24.29 -13.44
C THR A 247 -9.49 -23.64 -13.27
N ARG A 248 -9.47 -22.30 -13.13
CA ARG A 248 -8.23 -21.55 -12.87
C ARG A 248 -8.17 -21.20 -11.40
N VAL A 249 -7.28 -21.92 -10.71
CA VAL A 249 -6.86 -21.64 -9.35
C VAL A 249 -5.85 -20.49 -9.45
N VAL A 250 -6.21 -19.31 -8.95
CA VAL A 250 -5.19 -18.31 -8.57
C VAL A 250 -4.49 -18.89 -7.34
N SER A 251 -3.44 -19.67 -7.61
CA SER A 251 -2.50 -20.13 -6.60
C SER A 251 -1.43 -19.05 -6.55
N ILE A 252 -1.18 -18.49 -5.37
CA ILE A 252 0.11 -17.86 -5.13
C ILE A 252 1.13 -18.97 -5.44
N GLY A 253 1.94 -18.75 -6.47
CA GLY A 253 3.03 -19.67 -6.81
C GLY A 253 4.10 -19.49 -5.75
N LEU A 254 3.97 -20.17 -4.61
CA LEU A 254 5.04 -20.24 -3.62
C LEU A 254 5.94 -21.42 -4.00
N THR A 255 6.81 -21.23 -4.99
CA THR A 255 7.81 -22.22 -5.37
C THR A 255 9.18 -21.56 -5.46
N ASN A 256 10.14 -22.04 -4.68
CA ASN A 256 11.56 -21.82 -4.99
C ASN A 256 12.04 -22.95 -5.91
N TYR A 257 13.07 -22.65 -6.71
CA TYR A 257 13.83 -23.64 -7.46
C TYR A 257 14.55 -24.61 -6.52
#